data_AF-A0A2I7K648-F1
#
_entry.id   AF-A0A2I7K648-F1
#
_cell.length_a   1.000
_cell.length_b   1.000
_cell.length_c   1.000
_cell.angle_alpha   90.00
_cell.angle_beta   90.00
_cell.angle_gamma   90.00
#
_symmetry.space_group_name_H-M   'P 1'
#
loop_
_entity.id
_entity.type
_entity.pdbx_description
1 polymer ?
#
loop_
_entity_poly.entity_id
_entity_poly.type
_entity_poly.pdbx_seq_one_letter_code
_entity_poly.pdbx_strand_id
1 'polypeptide(L)'
;MADVLASVPAGTSRTSPRRQRRLMSSEVVQTVADFYQLTSDVLIGPDRSRRVSWPRQMAMVMLRRHTQLGVSAIASALGQQCHTTVVYGCKQVAKRREQSADWDADFKELDRMLLQRRGGVEFVRHCHAHGRAFQTVRNKKNIEQQGGQNGRPNQ
;
A
#
# COMPACT_ATOMS: atom_id res chain seq x y z
N MET A 1 26.55 -58.08 11.30
CA MET A 1 26.89 -57.01 12.27
C MET A 1 26.77 -55.70 11.51
N ALA A 2 25.68 -54.98 11.80
CA ALA A 2 25.33 -53.59 11.46
C ALA A 2 25.21 -53.21 9.95
N ASP A 3 23.99 -52.90 9.45
CA ASP A 3 23.36 -51.56 9.45
C ASP A 3 24.02 -50.65 8.39
N VAL A 4 23.35 -49.98 7.44
CA VAL A 4 22.20 -49.08 7.62
C VAL A 4 21.54 -48.85 6.26
N LEU A 5 20.21 -48.94 6.25
CA LEU A 5 19.30 -48.31 5.30
C LEU A 5 19.38 -46.78 5.42
N ALA A 6 19.75 -46.05 4.37
CA ALA A 6 19.36 -44.64 4.21
C ALA A 6 19.43 -44.25 2.73
N SER A 7 18.35 -44.48 1.99
CA SER A 7 17.28 -43.48 1.79
C SER A 7 17.72 -42.34 0.87
N VAL A 8 17.23 -42.45 -0.36
CA VAL A 8 17.19 -41.45 -1.42
C VAL A 8 16.86 -40.06 -0.85
N PRO A 9 17.67 -39.00 -1.08
CA PRO A 9 17.18 -37.65 -0.90
C PRO A 9 16.23 -37.29 -2.05
N ALA A 10 14.96 -37.64 -1.88
CA ALA A 10 13.86 -37.00 -2.59
C ALA A 10 13.74 -35.57 -2.06
N GLY A 11 14.01 -34.58 -2.91
CA GLY A 11 13.98 -33.18 -2.50
C GLY A 11 14.20 -32.21 -3.65
N THR A 12 13.51 -32.42 -4.77
CA THR A 12 13.37 -31.41 -5.83
C THR A 12 12.55 -30.23 -5.31
N SER A 13 13.16 -29.32 -4.54
CA SER A 13 12.60 -27.97 -4.43
C SER A 13 12.90 -27.22 -5.73
N ARG A 14 12.17 -27.61 -6.78
CA ARG A 14 11.85 -26.73 -7.90
C ARG A 14 11.23 -25.50 -7.24
N THR A 15 12.03 -24.46 -6.99
CA THR A 15 11.51 -23.13 -6.69
C THR A 15 10.78 -22.69 -7.93
N SER A 16 9.52 -23.12 -8.04
CA SER A 16 8.64 -22.76 -9.12
C SER A 16 8.63 -21.23 -9.14
N PRO A 17 8.95 -20.57 -10.27
CA PRO A 17 8.91 -19.12 -10.34
C PRO A 17 7.53 -18.72 -9.83
N ARG A 18 7.51 -18.00 -8.70
CA ARG A 18 6.29 -17.63 -7.96
C ARG A 18 5.29 -17.15 -8.99
N ARG A 19 4.27 -17.98 -9.28
CA ARG A 19 3.23 -17.71 -10.26
C ARG A 19 2.74 -16.30 -9.96
N GLN A 20 2.94 -15.36 -10.90
CA GLN A 20 2.59 -13.96 -10.67
C GLN A 20 1.10 -13.91 -10.34
N ARG A 21 0.79 -13.79 -9.04
CA ARG A 21 -0.59 -13.70 -8.58
C ARG A 21 -1.12 -12.39 -9.13
N ARG A 22 -2.26 -12.45 -9.84
CA ARG A 22 -2.97 -11.24 -10.24
C ARG A 22 -3.36 -10.50 -8.97
N LEU A 23 -2.97 -9.23 -8.88
CA LEU A 23 -3.35 -8.37 -7.76
C LEU A 23 -4.85 -8.09 -7.85
N MET A 24 -5.56 -8.32 -6.75
CA MET A 24 -6.98 -8.00 -6.66
C MET A 24 -7.15 -6.50 -6.43
N SER A 25 -8.25 -5.94 -6.94
CA SER A 25 -8.57 -4.52 -6.75
C SER A 25 -8.69 -4.15 -5.27
N SER A 26 -9.28 -5.03 -4.46
CA SER A 26 -9.40 -4.86 -3.00
C SER A 26 -8.04 -4.79 -2.30
N GLU A 27 -7.07 -5.60 -2.72
CA GLU A 27 -5.71 -5.60 -2.14
C GLU A 27 -5.00 -4.26 -2.40
N VAL A 28 -5.17 -3.68 -3.59
CA VAL A 28 -4.61 -2.38 -3.94
C VAL A 28 -5.26 -1.27 -3.11
N VAL A 29 -6.60 -1.26 -3.03
CA VAL A 29 -7.33 -0.25 -2.25
C VAL A 29 -6.94 -0.32 -0.78
N GLN A 30 -6.85 -1.52 -0.21
CA GLN A 30 -6.43 -1.69 1.19
C GLN A 30 -5.00 -1.18 1.41
N THR A 31 -4.07 -1.49 0.50
CA THR A 31 -2.68 -1.03 0.61
C THR A 31 -2.58 0.49 0.60
N VAL A 32 -3.35 1.16 -0.26
CA VAL A 32 -3.41 2.63 -0.32
C VAL A 32 -4.07 3.19 0.95
N ALA A 33 -5.12 2.55 1.45
CA ALA A 33 -5.77 2.92 2.70
C ALA A 33 -4.79 2.87 3.88
N ASP A 34 -4.06 1.76 4.00
CA ASP A 34 -3.04 1.55 5.04
C ASP A 34 -1.94 2.61 4.96
N PHE A 35 -1.50 2.96 3.75
CA PHE A 35 -0.45 3.97 3.54
C PHE A 35 -0.87 5.35 4.02
N TYR A 36 -2.12 5.77 3.74
CA TYR A 36 -2.63 7.09 4.12
C TYR A 36 -3.34 7.10 5.48
N GLN A 37 -3.31 6.00 6.25
CA GLN A 37 -4.01 5.84 7.52
C GLN A 37 -5.53 6.09 7.41
N LEU A 38 -6.12 5.62 6.32
CA LEU A 38 -7.57 5.68 6.07
C LEU A 38 -8.16 4.27 6.09
N THR A 39 -9.46 4.19 6.36
CA THR A 39 -10.21 2.93 6.16
C THR A 39 -10.55 2.77 4.68
N SER A 40 -10.55 1.52 4.18
CA SER A 40 -10.99 1.21 2.81
C SER A 40 -12.41 1.70 2.51
N ASP A 41 -13.29 1.70 3.53
CA ASP A 41 -14.63 2.25 3.44
C ASP A 41 -14.65 3.76 3.12
N VAL A 42 -13.74 4.55 3.72
CA VAL A 42 -13.63 5.99 3.46
C VAL A 42 -13.18 6.28 2.03
N LEU A 43 -12.33 5.41 1.46
CA LEU A 43 -11.90 5.50 0.06
C LEU A 43 -13.03 5.20 -0.92
N ILE A 44 -13.93 4.27 -0.59
CA ILE A 44 -15.09 3.90 -1.44
C ILE A 44 -16.28 4.85 -1.20
N GLY A 45 -16.37 5.43 -0.01
CA GLY A 45 -17.45 6.28 0.44
C GLY A 45 -17.53 7.65 -0.27
N PRO A 46 -18.59 8.43 0.01
CA PRO A 46 -18.86 9.68 -0.68
C PRO A 46 -17.98 10.86 -0.23
N ASP A 47 -17.14 10.69 0.81
CA ASP A 47 -16.35 11.76 1.39
C ASP A 47 -15.41 12.38 0.35
N ARG A 48 -15.52 13.70 0.16
CA ARG A 48 -14.76 14.50 -0.82
C ARG A 48 -13.69 15.38 -0.16
N SER A 49 -13.44 15.19 1.14
CA SER A 49 -12.43 15.93 1.90
C SER A 49 -11.07 15.87 1.21
N ARG A 50 -10.31 16.96 1.28
CA ARG A 50 -8.98 17.07 0.65
C ARG A 50 -8.02 15.95 1.11
N ARG A 51 -8.16 15.51 2.36
CA ARG A 51 -7.42 14.37 2.95
C ARG A 51 -7.72 13.03 2.29
N VAL A 52 -8.91 12.84 1.74
CA VAL A 52 -9.37 11.57 1.12
C VAL A 52 -9.26 11.61 -0.41
N SER A 53 -9.46 12.79 -1.00
CA SER A 53 -9.47 12.97 -2.46
C SER A 53 -8.15 12.56 -3.12
N TRP A 54 -7.01 12.92 -2.51
CA TRP A 54 -5.69 12.53 -3.04
C TRP A 54 -5.41 11.03 -2.94
N PRO A 55 -5.58 10.37 -1.78
CA PRO A 55 -5.50 8.91 -1.66
C PRO A 55 -6.39 8.17 -2.66
N ARG A 56 -7.62 8.66 -2.90
CA ARG A 56 -8.53 8.07 -3.88
C ARG A 56 -8.00 8.17 -5.31
N GLN A 57 -7.45 9.32 -5.70
CA GLN A 57 -6.79 9.49 -7.00
C GLN A 57 -5.56 8.59 -7.13
N MET A 58 -4.80 8.41 -6.04
CA MET A 58 -3.67 7.49 -6.00
C MET A 58 -4.13 6.03 -6.17
N ALA A 59 -5.22 5.62 -5.52
CA ALA A 59 -5.79 4.30 -5.71
C ALA A 59 -6.22 4.05 -7.17
N MET A 60 -6.84 5.04 -7.83
CA MET A 60 -7.22 4.94 -9.26
C MET A 60 -6.02 4.64 -10.16
N VAL A 61 -4.89 5.35 -9.98
CA VAL A 61 -3.72 5.16 -10.83
C VAL A 61 -3.00 3.84 -10.50
N MET A 62 -2.95 3.43 -9.24
CA MET A 62 -2.34 2.16 -8.83
C MET A 62 -3.12 0.97 -9.37
N LEU A 63 -4.45 1.02 -9.30
CA LEU A 63 -5.32 0.02 -9.93
C LEU A 63 -5.04 -0.06 -11.44
N ARG A 64 -4.94 1.09 -12.12
CA ARG A 64 -4.68 1.13 -13.56
C ARG A 64 -3.31 0.56 -13.97
N ARG A 65 -2.30 0.66 -13.09
CA ARG A 65 -0.93 0.16 -13.35
C ARG A 65 -0.77 -1.32 -13.03
N HIS A 66 -1.31 -1.74 -11.89
CA HIS A 66 -1.08 -3.09 -11.36
C HIS A 66 -2.17 -4.09 -11.74
N THR A 67 -3.34 -3.62 -12.18
CA THR A 67 -4.45 -4.46 -12.64
C THR A 67 -4.72 -4.24 -14.12
N GLN A 68 -5.21 -5.28 -14.81
CA GLN A 68 -5.63 -5.20 -16.22
C GLN A 68 -7.11 -4.76 -16.34
N LEU A 69 -7.63 -4.02 -15.34
CA LEU A 69 -9.03 -3.62 -15.30
C LEU A 69 -9.29 -2.41 -16.22
N GLY A 70 -10.45 -2.43 -16.86
CA GLY A 70 -10.98 -1.28 -17.60
C GLY A 70 -11.30 -0.11 -16.66
N VAL A 71 -11.37 1.11 -17.20
CA VAL A 71 -11.68 2.33 -16.42
C VAL A 71 -13.04 2.25 -15.72
N SER A 72 -14.03 1.59 -16.34
CA SER A 72 -15.35 1.38 -15.75
C SER A 72 -15.31 0.43 -14.55
N ALA A 73 -14.58 -0.67 -14.67
CA ALA A 73 -14.40 -1.63 -13.57
C ALA A 73 -13.65 -0.99 -12.38
N ILE A 74 -12.65 -0.14 -12.65
CA ILE A 74 -11.95 0.63 -11.62
C ILE A 74 -12.89 1.61 -10.92
N ALA A 75 -13.75 2.31 -11.67
CA ALA A 75 -14.74 3.22 -11.10
C ALA A 75 -15.71 2.49 -10.16
N SER A 76 -16.24 1.35 -10.61
CA SER A 76 -17.12 0.49 -9.81
C SER A 76 -16.44 -0.02 -8.53
N ALA A 77 -15.17 -0.45 -8.62
CA ALA A 77 -14.39 -0.90 -7.46
C ALA A 77 -14.16 0.19 -6.39
N LEU A 78 -14.26 1.47 -6.77
CA LEU A 78 -14.09 2.63 -5.89
C LEU A 78 -15.42 3.33 -5.57
N GLY A 79 -16.56 2.72 -5.90
CA GLY A 79 -17.89 3.32 -5.69
C GLY A 79 -18.15 4.59 -6.51
N GLN A 80 -17.41 4.82 -7.60
CA GLN A 80 -17.56 5.99 -8.46
C GLN A 80 -18.45 5.69 -9.66
N GLN A 81 -19.43 6.55 -9.91
CA GLN A 81 -20.41 6.37 -10.99
C GLN A 81 -19.88 6.77 -12.37
N CYS A 82 -18.93 7.71 -12.44
CA CYS A 82 -18.41 8.24 -13.71
C CYS A 82 -17.00 7.71 -14.01
N HIS A 83 -16.84 7.01 -15.13
CA HIS A 83 -15.53 6.54 -15.62
C HIS A 83 -14.57 7.70 -15.97
N THR A 84 -15.11 8.86 -16.35
CA THR A 84 -14.35 10.10 -16.57
C THR A 84 -13.65 10.59 -15.31
N THR A 85 -14.20 10.30 -14.12
CA THR A 85 -13.57 10.62 -12.83
C THR A 85 -12.26 9.86 -12.65
N VAL A 86 -12.18 8.60 -13.08
CA VAL A 86 -10.95 7.81 -13.04
C VAL A 86 -9.90 8.39 -13.98
N VAL A 87 -10.31 8.76 -15.20
CA VAL A 87 -9.42 9.40 -16.18
C VAL A 87 -8.90 10.73 -15.65
N TYR A 88 -9.78 11.55 -15.07
CA TYR A 88 -9.40 12.82 -14.44
C TYR A 88 -8.42 12.61 -13.28
N GLY A 89 -8.69 11.63 -12.40
CA GLY A 89 -7.80 11.29 -11.28
C GLY A 89 -6.40 10.92 -11.73
N CYS A 90 -6.27 10.07 -12.76
CA CYS A 90 -4.98 9.72 -13.34
C CYS A 90 -4.20 10.95 -13.87
N LYS A 91 -4.90 11.87 -14.55
CA LYS A 91 -4.29 13.12 -15.05
C LYS A 91 -3.84 14.03 -13.90
N GLN A 92 -4.63 14.15 -12.83
CA GLN A 92 -4.28 14.97 -11.67
C GLN A 92 -3.06 14.43 -10.93
N VAL A 93 -2.94 13.12 -10.77
CA VAL A 93 -1.76 12.51 -10.15
C VAL A 93 -0.52 12.76 -10.99
N ALA A 94 -0.60 12.57 -12.32
CA ALA A 94 0.53 12.87 -13.21
C ALA A 94 0.99 14.33 -13.08
N LYS A 95 0.05 15.28 -13.13
CA LYS A 95 0.35 16.70 -12.96
C LYS A 95 1.00 17.02 -11.60
N ARG A 96 0.49 16.45 -10.51
CA ARG A 96 1.03 16.72 -9.16
C ARG A 96 2.41 16.09 -8.94
N ARG A 97 2.69 14.94 -9.57
CA ARG A 97 4.01 14.32 -9.56
C ARG A 97 5.05 15.17 -10.28
N GLU A 98 4.67 15.86 -11.36
CA GLU A 98 5.56 16.82 -12.02
C GLU A 98 5.81 18.07 -11.17
N GLN A 99 4.84 18.48 -10.35
CA GLN A 99 4.93 19.70 -9.55
C GLN A 99 5.76 19.56 -8.28
N SER A 100 5.78 18.39 -7.63
CA SER A 100 6.61 18.17 -6.44
C SER A 100 7.15 16.75 -6.39
N ALA A 101 8.45 16.68 -6.07
CA ALA A 101 9.17 15.43 -5.88
C ALA A 101 8.65 14.61 -4.69
N ASP A 102 8.01 15.25 -3.70
CA ASP A 102 7.44 14.54 -2.55
C ASP A 102 6.27 13.62 -3.00
N TRP A 103 5.39 14.12 -3.88
CA TRP A 103 4.29 13.32 -4.42
C TRP A 103 4.77 12.18 -5.32
N ASP A 104 5.87 12.40 -6.03
CA ASP A 104 6.50 11.34 -6.83
C ASP A 104 7.17 10.28 -5.95
N ALA A 105 7.77 10.67 -4.83
CA ALA A 105 8.32 9.75 -3.84
C ALA A 105 7.22 8.87 -3.23
N ASP A 106 6.08 9.45 -2.81
CA ASP A 106 4.93 8.70 -2.29
C ASP A 106 4.39 7.71 -3.32
N PHE A 107 4.29 8.14 -4.59
CA PHE A 107 3.86 7.28 -5.69
C PHE A 107 4.82 6.10 -5.88
N LYS A 108 6.13 6.35 -5.91
CA LYS A 108 7.16 5.31 -6.06
C LYS A 108 7.17 4.35 -4.89
N GLU A 109 6.97 4.83 -3.67
CA GLU A 109 6.89 3.99 -2.48
C GLU A 109 5.68 3.06 -2.53
N LEU A 110 4.50 3.58 -2.90
CA LEU A 110 3.30 2.77 -3.10
C LEU A 110 3.47 1.72 -4.21
N ASP A 111 4.05 2.10 -5.35
CA ASP A 111 4.34 1.19 -6.46
C ASP A 111 5.32 0.09 -6.01
N ARG A 112 6.37 0.47 -5.25
CA ARG A 112 7.32 -0.47 -4.62
C ARG A 112 6.62 -1.42 -3.65
N MET A 113 5.74 -0.93 -2.79
CA MET A 113 4.98 -1.74 -1.82
C MET A 113 4.10 -2.78 -2.51
N LEU A 114 3.39 -2.39 -3.58
CA LEU A 114 2.54 -3.29 -4.35
C LEU A 114 3.36 -4.34 -5.11
N LEU A 115 4.58 -4.00 -5.55
CA LEU A 115 5.50 -4.94 -6.19
C LEU A 115 6.15 -5.91 -5.18
N GLN A 116 6.48 -5.42 -3.98
CA GLN A 116 7.15 -6.19 -2.91
C GLN A 116 6.21 -7.10 -2.11
N ARG A 117 4.90 -6.80 -2.02
CA ARG A 117 3.88 -7.70 -1.42
C ARG A 117 3.76 -9.08 -2.10
N ARG A 118 4.65 -9.41 -3.06
CA ARG A 118 4.99 -10.77 -3.49
C ARG A 118 5.62 -11.65 -2.39
N GLY A 119 5.85 -11.15 -1.16
CA GLY A 119 6.13 -11.93 0.04
C GLY A 119 5.83 -11.07 1.28
N GLY A 120 5.15 -11.64 2.28
CA GLY A 120 4.62 -10.89 3.42
C GLY A 120 5.65 -9.96 4.07
N VAL A 121 5.26 -8.71 4.29
CA VAL A 121 6.09 -7.73 5.00
C VAL A 121 5.24 -6.88 5.92
N GLU A 122 5.79 -6.69 7.13
CA GLU A 122 5.28 -5.85 8.21
C GLU A 122 5.12 -4.39 7.75
N PHE A 123 4.03 -3.79 8.22
CA PHE A 123 3.57 -2.47 7.82
C PHE A 123 4.45 -1.37 8.42
N VAL A 124 5.10 -0.56 7.57
CA VAL A 124 5.73 0.69 8.02
C VAL A 124 4.69 1.80 7.90
N ARG A 125 4.20 2.26 9.06
CA ARG A 125 3.18 3.30 9.16
C ARG A 125 3.80 4.64 8.74
N HIS A 126 3.47 5.14 7.54
CA HIS A 126 3.86 6.47 7.09
C HIS A 126 2.70 7.44 7.22
N CYS A 127 2.69 8.23 8.29
CA CYS A 127 1.86 9.44 8.35
C CYS A 127 2.54 10.54 7.53
N HIS A 128 2.12 10.75 6.28
CA HIS A 128 2.45 11.98 5.56
C HIS A 128 1.23 12.63 4.92
N ALA A 129 1.03 13.88 5.31
CA ALA A 129 0.45 14.95 4.49
C ALA A 129 1.34 16.19 4.71
N HIS A 130 2.58 16.08 4.21
CA HIS A 130 3.63 17.10 4.06
C HIS A 130 3.82 18.16 5.16
N GLY A 131 4.51 17.74 6.22
CA GLY A 131 5.19 18.61 7.19
C GLY A 131 6.24 17.82 7.99
N ARG A 132 7.08 17.05 7.28
CA ARG A 132 8.18 16.12 7.66
C ARG A 132 8.50 15.98 9.17
N ALA A 133 8.69 14.77 9.72
CA ALA A 133 9.83 13.90 9.43
C ALA A 133 9.49 12.41 9.27
N PHE A 134 10.16 11.77 8.31
CA PHE A 134 10.23 10.32 8.16
C PHE A 134 11.17 9.75 9.23
N GLN A 135 10.67 8.91 10.13
CA GLN A 135 11.55 8.08 10.97
C GLN A 135 12.05 6.90 10.15
N THR A 136 13.37 6.78 9.98
CA THR A 136 13.99 5.55 9.52
C THR A 136 13.78 4.49 10.59
N VAL A 137 13.11 3.38 10.28
CA VAL A 137 13.14 2.22 11.19
C VAL A 137 13.68 1.01 10.46
N ARG A 138 14.96 0.78 10.74
CA ARG A 138 15.72 -0.45 10.51
C ARG A 138 14.98 -1.60 11.22
N ASN A 139 14.75 -2.71 10.53
CA ASN A 139 14.03 -3.84 11.10
C ASN A 139 14.88 -4.56 12.18
N LYS A 140 14.24 -4.82 13.33
CA LYS A 140 14.56 -5.76 14.43
C LYS A 140 15.85 -5.56 15.26
N LYS A 141 15.64 -5.06 16.49
CA LYS A 141 16.16 -5.51 17.81
C LYS A 141 16.39 -4.32 18.76
N ASN A 142 15.35 -3.88 19.48
CA ASN A 142 15.43 -3.59 20.92
C ASN A 142 14.04 -3.25 21.46
N ILE A 143 13.51 -4.12 22.31
CA ILE A 143 12.51 -3.75 23.31
C ILE A 143 13.36 -3.09 24.40
N GLU A 144 13.16 -1.81 24.72
CA GLU A 144 13.23 -1.29 26.09
C GLU A 144 13.02 0.24 26.19
N GLN A 145 12.03 0.57 27.01
CA GLN A 145 11.98 1.61 28.04
C GLN A 145 11.66 3.09 27.73
N GLN A 146 10.81 3.58 28.66
CA GLN A 146 10.49 4.95 29.11
C GLN A 146 9.41 5.69 28.28
N GLY A 147 8.26 6.13 28.82
CA GLY A 147 7.87 6.43 30.20
C GLY A 147 7.64 7.94 30.35
N GLY A 148 6.47 8.38 30.87
CA GLY A 148 6.32 9.74 31.41
C GLY A 148 5.03 10.50 31.09
N GLN A 149 4.04 10.33 31.97
CA GLN A 149 3.09 11.31 32.54
C GLN A 149 2.81 12.64 31.83
N ASN A 150 1.53 13.02 31.73
CA ASN A 150 1.14 14.40 32.01
C ASN A 150 -0.28 14.50 32.57
N GLY A 151 -0.35 15.13 33.74
CA GLY A 151 -1.54 15.30 34.57
C GLY A 151 -2.52 16.34 34.02
N ARG A 152 -3.78 16.17 34.42
CA ARG A 152 -4.83 17.18 34.28
C ARG A 152 -4.71 18.17 35.42
N PRO A 153 -4.63 19.49 35.19
CA PRO A 153 -4.97 20.46 36.22
C PRO A 153 -6.49 20.60 36.27
N ASN A 154 -7.06 20.34 37.44
CA ASN A 154 -8.43 20.69 37.80
C ASN A 154 -8.38 22.04 38.53
N GLN A 155 -9.08 23.04 38.01
CA GLN A 155 -9.56 24.18 38.80
C GLN A 155 -11.06 24.31 38.51
#